data_AF-A0A011NQP4-F1
#
_entry.id   AF-A0A011NQP4-F1
#
_cell.length_a   1.000
_cell.length_b   1.000
_cell.length_c   1.000
_cell.angle_alpha   90.00
_cell.angle_beta   90.00
_cell.angle_gamma   90.00
#
_symmetry.space_group_name_H-M   'P 1'
#
loop_
_entity.id
_entity.type
_entity.pdbx_description
1 polymer ?
#
loop_
_entity_poly.entity_id
_entity_poly.type
_entity_poly.pdbx_seq_one_letter_code
_entity_poly.pdbx_strand_id
1 'polypeptide(L)'
;MSAGLSALEQLLAYSEAMLGAAENKDWPALARHEAERRALADSLPDTLSAELPAEEQQRARALIEGSLRCDAVIQPRLARRMDELRVLLRAAPPAAK
;
A
#
# COMPACT_ATOMS: atom_id res chain seq x y z
N MET A 1 6.05 22.13 9.06
CA MET A 1 5.62 20.79 8.61
C MET A 1 5.86 19.82 9.75
N SER A 2 4.79 19.26 10.31
CA SER A 2 4.89 18.32 11.43
C SER A 2 5.47 16.96 10.99
N ALA A 3 6.00 16.22 11.97
CA ALA A 3 6.45 14.84 11.76
C ALA A 3 5.29 13.93 11.29
N GLY A 4 4.08 14.17 11.80
CA GLY A 4 2.90 13.40 11.40
C GLY A 4 2.49 13.64 9.95
N LEU A 5 2.55 14.88 9.48
CA LEU A 5 2.28 15.18 8.08
C LEU A 5 3.33 14.56 7.15
N SER A 6 4.61 14.62 7.54
CA SER A 6 5.70 13.97 6.79
C SER A 6 5.53 12.45 6.72
N ALA A 7 5.04 11.82 7.78
CA ALA A 7 4.75 10.38 7.77
C ALA A 7 3.59 10.02 6.83
N LEU A 8 2.55 10.85 6.76
CA LEU A 8 1.43 10.67 5.81
C LEU A 8 1.90 10.80 4.35
N GLU A 9 2.83 11.72 4.07
CA GLU A 9 3.44 11.84 2.75
C GLU A 9 4.24 10.58 2.37
N GLN A 10 5.01 10.05 3.32
CA GLN A 10 5.77 8.82 3.10
C GLN A 10 4.87 7.60 2.92
N LEU A 11 3.75 7.52 3.65
CA LEU A 11 2.73 6.48 3.45
C LEU A 11 2.13 6.54 2.04
N LEU A 12 1.79 7.75 1.55
CA LEU A 12 1.31 7.93 0.18
C LEU A 12 2.37 7.50 -0.84
N ALA A 13 3.63 7.89 -0.66
CA ALA A 13 4.71 7.52 -1.56
C ALA A 13 4.87 6.00 -1.67
N TYR A 14 4.72 5.25 -0.57
CA TYR A 14 4.69 3.78 -0.64
C TYR A 14 3.47 3.26 -1.39
N SER A 15 2.27 3.81 -1.17
CA SER A 15 1.06 3.42 -1.92
C SER A 15 1.21 3.68 -3.43
N GLU A 16 1.83 4.79 -3.84
CA GLU A 16 2.14 5.08 -5.24
C GLU A 16 3.18 4.11 -5.83
N ALA A 17 4.22 3.79 -5.07
CA ALA A 17 5.22 2.78 -5.46
C ALA A 17 4.60 1.38 -5.61
N MET A 18 3.71 0.99 -4.69
CA MET A 18 2.94 -0.25 -4.79
C MET A 18 2.07 -0.28 -6.05
N LEU A 19 1.44 0.84 -6.41
CA LEU A 19 0.66 0.95 -7.64
C LEU A 19 1.54 0.76 -8.88
N GLY A 20 2.67 1.47 -8.95
CA GLY A 20 3.62 1.31 -10.05
C GLY A 20 4.16 -0.13 -10.17
N ALA A 21 4.42 -0.80 -9.04
CA ALA A 21 4.79 -2.20 -9.02
C ALA A 21 3.66 -3.11 -9.54
N ALA A 22 2.41 -2.87 -9.12
CA ALA A 22 1.25 -3.61 -9.60
C ALA A 22 1.04 -3.47 -11.12
N GLU A 23 1.24 -2.26 -11.66
CA GLU A 23 1.12 -1.97 -13.09
C GLU A 23 2.18 -2.69 -13.91
N ASN A 24 3.41 -2.73 -13.40
CA ASN A 24 4.52 -3.45 -14.00
C ASN A 24 4.52 -4.97 -13.70
N LYS A 25 3.54 -5.46 -12.93
CA LYS A 25 3.44 -6.85 -12.44
C LYS A 25 4.67 -7.29 -11.63
N ASP A 26 5.37 -6.34 -11.02
CA ASP A 26 6.49 -6.59 -10.10
C ASP A 26 5.94 -6.91 -8.70
N TRP A 27 5.45 -8.15 -8.55
CA TRP A 27 4.87 -8.62 -7.29
C TRP A 27 5.86 -8.64 -6.12
N PRO A 28 7.16 -8.98 -6.30
CA PRO A 28 8.15 -8.83 -5.24
C PRO A 28 8.32 -7.39 -4.75
N ALA A 29 8.42 -6.41 -5.66
CA ALA A 29 8.51 -5.01 -5.26
C ALA A 29 7.23 -4.53 -4.55
N LEU A 30 6.06 -4.95 -5.03
CA LEU A 30 4.78 -4.65 -4.38
C LEU A 30 4.75 -5.17 -2.94
N ALA A 31 5.18 -6.41 -2.70
CA ALA A 31 5.21 -6.99 -1.37
C ALA A 31 6.20 -6.29 -0.44
N ARG A 32 7.37 -5.88 -0.95
CA ARG A 32 8.35 -5.11 -0.18
C ARG A 32 7.78 -3.75 0.25
N HIS A 33 7.20 -3.01 -0.68
CA HIS A 33 6.61 -1.69 -0.38
C HIS A 33 5.40 -1.79 0.55
N GLU A 34 4.62 -2.87 0.45
CA GLU A 34 3.54 -3.15 1.40
C GLU A 34 4.07 -3.34 2.82
N ALA A 35 5.16 -4.10 2.99
CA ALA A 35 5.80 -4.30 4.29
C ALA A 35 6.38 -2.99 4.86
N GLU A 36 7.04 -2.18 4.04
CA GLU A 36 7.57 -0.87 4.42
C GLU A 36 6.45 0.09 4.86
N ARG A 37 5.36 0.16 4.08
CA ARG A 37 4.17 0.95 4.39
C ARG A 37 3.53 0.51 5.70
N ARG A 38 3.39 -0.80 5.92
CA ARG A 38 2.82 -1.35 7.15
C ARG A 38 3.68 -1.03 8.37
N ALA A 39 4.99 -1.23 8.27
CA ALA A 39 5.92 -0.90 9.36
C ALA A 39 5.86 0.59 9.75
N LEU A 40 5.75 1.49 8.76
CA LEU A 40 5.56 2.91 9.02
C LEU A 40 4.20 3.16 9.69
N ALA A 41 3.11 2.61 9.17
CA ALA A 41 1.78 2.78 9.74
C ALA A 41 1.70 2.31 11.21
N ASP A 42 2.31 1.15 11.52
CA ASP A 42 2.35 0.58 12.87
C ASP A 42 3.20 1.43 13.84
N SER A 43 4.11 2.25 13.32
CA SER A 43 4.92 3.17 14.15
C SER A 43 4.20 4.48 14.50
N LEU A 44 3.07 4.77 13.86
CA LEU A 44 2.34 6.01 14.06
C LEU A 44 1.36 5.90 15.23
N PRO A 45 1.19 6.97 16.02
CA PRO A 45 0.22 6.98 17.11
C PRO A 45 -1.20 7.05 16.56
N ASP A 46 -2.15 6.38 17.22
CA ASP A 46 -3.58 6.48 16.90
C ASP A 46 -4.12 7.92 17.02
N THR A 47 -3.44 8.76 17.81
CA THR A 47 -3.76 10.17 18.04
C THR A 47 -3.24 11.12 16.95
N LEU A 48 -2.58 10.60 15.90
CA LEU A 48 -1.95 11.40 14.84
C LEU A 48 -2.87 12.50 14.29
N SER A 49 -4.12 12.15 13.99
CA SER A 49 -5.10 13.09 13.42
C SER A 49 -5.49 14.22 14.39
N ALA A 50 -5.42 13.98 15.71
CA ALA A 50 -5.75 14.96 16.75
C ALA A 50 -4.56 15.87 17.07
N GLU A 51 -3.33 15.40 16.84
CA GLU A 51 -2.09 16.13 17.10
C GLU A 51 -1.65 17.02 15.94
N LEU A 52 -2.25 16.83 14.76
CA LEU A 52 -1.96 17.66 13.58
C LEU A 52 -2.51 19.09 13.73
N PRO A 53 -1.68 20.13 13.46
CA PRO A 53 -2.14 21.51 13.39
C PRO A 53 -3.32 21.67 12.42
N ALA A 54 -4.26 22.56 12.75
CA ALA A 54 -5.48 22.79 11.94
C ALA A 54 -5.16 23.12 10.47
N GLU A 55 -4.07 23.86 10.23
CA GLU A 55 -3.58 24.22 8.90
C GLU A 55 -3.07 23.01 8.09
N GLU A 56 -2.64 21.92 8.76
CA GLU A 56 -2.14 20.71 8.11
C GLU A 56 -3.24 19.65 7.90
N GLN A 57 -4.38 19.76 8.60
CA GLN A 57 -5.46 18.76 8.55
C GLN A 57 -6.04 18.57 7.14
N GLN A 58 -6.19 19.64 6.36
CA GLN A 58 -6.69 19.52 4.99
C GLN A 58 -5.72 18.72 4.11
N ARG A 59 -4.43 18.98 4.24
CA ARG A 59 -3.39 18.26 3.49
C ARG A 59 -3.30 16.80 3.94
N ALA A 60 -3.37 16.54 5.24
CA ALA A 60 -3.41 15.19 5.78
C ALA A 60 -4.57 14.37 5.22
N ARG A 61 -5.78 14.95 5.15
CA ARG A 61 -6.95 14.29 4.51
C ARG A 61 -6.69 13.97 3.04
N ALA A 62 -6.14 14.92 2.28
CA ALA A 62 -5.83 14.71 0.87
C ALA A 62 -4.81 13.58 0.65
N LEU A 63 -3.80 13.47 1.52
CA LEU A 63 -2.80 12.39 1.50
C LEU A 63 -3.44 11.03 1.78
N ILE A 64 -4.27 10.95 2.83
CA ILE A 64 -5.00 9.72 3.19
C ILE A 64 -5.91 9.27 2.04
N GLU A 65 -6.68 10.20 1.45
CA GLU A 65 -7.53 9.92 0.30
C GLU A 65 -6.71 9.45 -0.92
N GLY A 66 -5.50 10.00 -1.11
CA GLY A 66 -4.56 9.55 -2.13
C GLY A 66 -4.17 8.08 -1.96
N SER A 67 -3.81 7.69 -0.73
CA SER A 67 -3.44 6.31 -0.42
C SER A 67 -4.60 5.35 -0.65
N LEU A 68 -5.81 5.72 -0.20
CA LEU A 68 -7.03 4.93 -0.41
C LEU A 68 -7.36 4.73 -1.90
N ARG A 69 -7.16 5.76 -2.73
CA ARG A 69 -7.32 5.64 -4.19
C ARG A 69 -6.32 4.66 -4.80
N CYS A 70 -5.05 4.72 -4.40
CA CYS A 70 -4.05 3.76 -4.88
C CYS A 70 -4.44 2.33 -4.52
N ASP A 71 -4.85 2.09 -3.26
CA ASP A 71 -5.28 0.77 -2.78
C ASP A 71 -6.47 0.24 -3.58
N ALA A 72 -7.47 1.08 -3.86
CA ALA A 72 -8.64 0.72 -4.66
C ALA A 72 -8.26 0.29 -6.09
N VAL A 73 -7.19 0.85 -6.67
CA VAL A 73 -6.68 0.47 -7.99
C VAL A 73 -5.85 -0.82 -7.93
N ILE A 74 -5.06 -1.02 -6.87
CA ILE A 74 -4.21 -2.20 -6.69
C ILE A 74 -5.05 -3.47 -6.48
N GLN A 75 -6.09 -3.39 -5.65
CA GLN A 75 -6.94 -4.54 -5.25
C GLN A 75 -7.41 -5.44 -6.41
N PRO A 76 -8.06 -4.92 -7.48
CA PRO A 76 -8.51 -5.76 -8.59
C PRO A 76 -7.34 -6.42 -9.36
N ARG A 77 -6.16 -5.78 -9.39
CA ARG A 77 -4.96 -6.35 -10.05
C ARG A 77 -4.41 -7.53 -9.27
N LEU A 78 -4.33 -7.38 -7.95
CA LEU A 78 -3.90 -8.45 -7.05
C LEU A 78 -4.88 -9.63 -7.10
N ALA A 79 -6.19 -9.36 -7.08
CA ALA A 79 -7.22 -10.38 -7.18
C ALA A 79 -7.06 -11.20 -8.47
N ARG A 80 -6.93 -10.52 -9.62
CA ARG A 80 -6.68 -11.18 -10.90
C ARG A 80 -5.41 -12.04 -10.87
N ARG A 81 -4.31 -11.51 -10.34
CA ARG A 81 -3.05 -12.25 -10.24
C ARG A 81 -3.19 -13.50 -9.38
N MET A 82 -3.91 -13.40 -8.26
CA MET A 82 -4.18 -14.54 -7.37
C MET A 82 -4.98 -15.63 -8.09
N ASP A 83 -5.96 -15.25 -8.89
CA ASP A 83 -6.75 -16.20 -9.69
C ASP A 83 -5.89 -16.88 -10.76
N GLU A 84 -5.05 -16.13 -11.47
CA GLU A 84 -4.08 -16.70 -12.42
C GLU A 84 -3.15 -17.72 -11.75
N LEU A 85 -2.60 -17.39 -10.58
CA LEU A 85 -1.72 -18.29 -9.83
C LEU A 85 -2.45 -19.55 -9.33
N ARG A 86 -3.71 -19.43 -8.88
CA ARG A 86 -4.52 -20.59 -8.47
C ARG A 86 -4.74 -21.56 -9.62
N VAL A 87 -5.00 -21.06 -10.82
CA VAL A 87 -5.15 -21.90 -12.02
C VAL A 87 -3.85 -22.64 -12.32
N LEU A 88 -2.71 -21.93 -12.31
CA LEU A 88 -1.40 -22.53 -12.56
C LEU A 88 -1.03 -23.61 -11.53
N LEU A 89 -1.29 -23.35 -10.25
CA LEU A 89 -1.02 -24.32 -9.18
C LEU A 89 -1.90 -25.56 -9.26
N ARG A 90 -3.16 -25.43 -9.70
CA ARG A 90 -4.04 -26.60 -9.94
C ARG A 90 -3.62 -27.41 -11.16
N ALA A 91 -3.07 -26.76 -12.18
CA ALA A 91 -2.57 -27.41 -13.38
C ALA A 91 -1.18 -28.03 -13.19
N ALA A 92 -0.45 -27.65 -12.13
CA ALA A 92 0.86 -28.21 -11.84
C ALA A 92 0.74 -29.68 -11.41
N PRO A 93 1.57 -30.59 -11.97
CA PRO A 93 1.62 -31.96 -11.50
C PRO A 93 2.02 -32.00 -10.01
N PRO A 94 1.52 -32.98 -9.23
CA PRO A 94 1.88 -33.09 -7.82
C PRO A 94 3.40 -33.18 -7.69
N ALA A 95 3.97 -32.41 -6.76
CA ALA A 95 5.40 -32.46 -6.48
C ALA A 95 5.80 -33.91 -6.16
N ALA A 96 6.75 -34.46 -6.92
CA ALA A 96 7.31 -35.77 -6.64
C ALA A 96 7.93 -35.73 -5.24
N LYS A 97 7.46 -36.62 -4.36
CA LYS A 97 7.98 -36.81 -3.01
C LYS A 97 9.37 -37.44 -3.03
#